data_AF-E5VJM5-F1
#
_entry.id   AF-E5VJM5-F1
#
_cell.length_a   1.000
_cell.length_b   1.000
_cell.length_c   1.000
_cell.angle_alpha   90.00
_cell.angle_beta   90.00
_cell.angle_gamma   90.00
#
_symmetry.space_group_name_H-M   'P 1'
#
loop_
_entity.id
_entity.type
_entity.pdbx_description
1 polymer ?
#
loop_
_entity_poly.entity_id
_entity_poly.type
_entity_poly.pdbx_seq_one_letter_code
_entity_poly.pdbx_strand_id
1 'polypeptide(L)'
;MYQKKQGKEEFFRYIYWHARFNDLLMTYYQDNGTAYAAMKGLNIYEIIEKRDIYAKDLSFNEIPAYEIDELTENFVNRCETVDFLFMTLQGQFQMSEQDAANVLFEVIEDIMNGKTLDVIIENIKDWDMQKWRPDLYAEMWSMISDLMLELEIPMLKGRTRNQYAIEQDVSPWSIGMLSDQIDDKNTKKRHLYEFPMEIQQWMYDAETAGMREDIERLFVYKESNHIISEEFIYMLSSISIMYDYTCQAEALMKELKKSSADGKKTARILEAEMDQYNNIMDFEDDWTDDELEDFMLQQEIKKREPYVKTEPEIGRNDPCPCGSGKKYKKCCGRNL
;
A
#
# COMPACT_ATOMS: atom_id res chain seq x y z
N MET A 1 0.75 -16.20 -21.09
CA MET A 1 0.62 -15.73 -22.48
C MET A 1 -0.29 -16.65 -23.25
N TYR A 2 -1.37 -16.17 -23.91
CA TYR A 2 -2.31 -17.00 -24.69
C TYR A 2 -2.20 -16.84 -26.19
N GLN A 3 -2.16 -17.98 -26.91
CA GLN A 3 -2.58 -18.07 -28.31
C GLN A 3 -3.80 -18.98 -28.46
N LYS A 4 -4.76 -18.52 -29.26
CA LYS A 4 -6.09 -19.13 -29.47
C LYS A 4 -6.11 -20.58 -30.01
N LYS A 5 -4.98 -21.11 -30.47
CA LYS A 5 -4.83 -22.50 -30.97
C LYS A 5 -3.74 -23.29 -30.24
N GLN A 6 -3.19 -22.72 -29.18
CA GLN A 6 -2.18 -23.32 -28.32
C GLN A 6 -2.86 -24.17 -27.24
N GLY A 7 -2.27 -25.31 -26.88
CA GLY A 7 -2.81 -26.16 -25.83
C GLY A 7 -2.78 -25.47 -24.47
N LYS A 8 -3.82 -25.67 -23.64
CA LYS A 8 -3.95 -25.12 -22.28
C LYS A 8 -2.65 -25.22 -21.45
N GLU A 9 -1.87 -26.28 -21.66
CA GLU A 9 -0.63 -26.60 -20.95
C GLU A 9 0.58 -25.73 -21.35
N GLU A 10 0.66 -25.33 -22.62
CA GLU A 10 1.74 -24.48 -23.15
C GLU A 10 1.46 -23.00 -22.88
N PHE A 11 0.17 -22.66 -22.74
CA PHE A 11 -0.31 -21.39 -22.22
C PHE A 11 0.06 -21.17 -20.74
N PHE A 12 -0.13 -22.18 -19.88
CA PHE A 12 0.16 -22.10 -18.44
C PHE A 12 1.65 -22.01 -18.10
N ARG A 13 2.54 -22.55 -18.93
CA ARG A 13 4.00 -22.34 -18.79
C ARG A 13 4.42 -20.86 -18.91
N TYR A 14 3.57 -20.04 -19.51
CA TYR A 14 3.85 -18.64 -19.80
C TYR A 14 3.09 -17.64 -18.93
N ILE A 15 2.08 -18.05 -18.17
CA ILE A 15 1.30 -17.14 -17.30
C ILE A 15 1.83 -17.12 -15.86
N TYR A 16 2.53 -18.16 -15.40
CA TYR A 16 2.96 -18.20 -14.01
C TYR A 16 4.22 -17.36 -13.75
N TRP A 17 3.90 -16.08 -13.59
CA TRP A 17 4.56 -14.94 -12.93
C TRP A 17 5.39 -14.02 -13.81
N HIS A 18 4.71 -12.97 -14.27
CA HIS A 18 5.18 -11.58 -14.41
C HIS A 18 6.53 -11.33 -15.10
N ALA A 19 7.00 -12.22 -15.97
CA ALA A 19 8.08 -11.88 -16.86
C ALA A 19 7.54 -11.24 -18.14
N ARG A 20 7.83 -9.94 -18.30
CA ARG A 20 7.92 -9.35 -19.64
C ARG A 20 8.91 -10.18 -20.44
N PHE A 21 8.52 -10.58 -21.64
CA PHE A 21 9.20 -11.57 -22.49
C PHE A 21 10.48 -11.01 -23.15
N ASN A 22 11.36 -10.42 -22.33
CA ASN A 22 12.66 -9.83 -22.66
C ASN A 22 13.71 -10.32 -21.63
N ASP A 23 13.95 -11.63 -21.54
CA ASP A 23 14.98 -12.27 -20.69
C ASP A 23 14.79 -12.23 -19.15
N LEU A 24 13.55 -12.30 -18.66
CA LEU A 24 13.23 -12.16 -17.22
C LEU A 24 12.77 -13.45 -16.50
N LEU A 25 12.69 -14.61 -17.17
CA LEU A 25 12.38 -15.89 -16.52
C LEU A 25 13.64 -16.69 -16.23
N MET A 26 13.76 -17.19 -15.01
CA MET A 26 14.73 -18.21 -14.62
C MET A 26 14.04 -19.55 -14.40
N THR A 27 14.73 -20.64 -14.74
CA THR A 27 14.27 -22.00 -14.42
C THR A 27 14.92 -22.45 -13.13
N TYR A 28 14.10 -22.86 -12.16
CA TYR A 28 14.51 -23.37 -10.87
C TYR A 28 14.23 -24.87 -10.81
N TYR A 29 15.16 -25.63 -10.23
CA TYR A 29 15.06 -27.08 -10.13
C TYR A 29 15.06 -27.50 -8.66
N GLN A 30 14.20 -28.46 -8.32
CA GLN A 30 14.22 -29.14 -7.03
C GLN A 30 14.97 -30.48 -7.14
N ASP A 31 15.48 -30.98 -6.02
CA ASP A 31 16.18 -32.28 -5.93
C ASP A 31 15.33 -33.47 -6.41
N ASN A 32 14.01 -33.34 -6.34
CA ASN A 32 13.05 -34.35 -6.82
C ASN A 32 12.84 -34.32 -8.35
N GLY A 33 13.52 -33.43 -9.08
CA GLY A 33 13.41 -33.27 -10.53
C GLY A 33 12.31 -32.31 -11.02
N THR A 34 11.55 -31.69 -10.12
CA THR A 34 10.54 -30.68 -10.49
C THR A 34 11.22 -29.40 -10.95
N ALA A 35 10.71 -28.80 -12.04
CA ALA A 35 11.20 -27.54 -12.57
C ALA A 35 10.11 -26.45 -12.55
N TYR A 36 10.49 -25.24 -12.15
CA TYR A 36 9.64 -24.05 -12.12
C TYR A 36 10.22 -22.97 -13.03
N ALA A 37 9.37 -22.30 -13.80
CA ALA A 37 9.74 -21.04 -14.46
C ALA A 37 9.25 -19.89 -13.58
N ALA A 38 10.09 -18.90 -13.30
CA ALA A 38 9.73 -17.77 -12.46
C ALA A 38 10.47 -16.49 -12.84
N MET A 39 9.87 -15.35 -12.55
CA MET A 39 10.51 -14.03 -12.67
C MET A 39 11.83 -13.97 -11.90
N LYS A 40 12.82 -13.29 -12.49
CA LYS A 40 14.06 -12.93 -11.82
C LYS A 40 13.77 -12.11 -10.56
N GLY A 41 14.44 -12.42 -9.45
CA GLY A 41 14.23 -11.79 -8.14
C GLY A 41 13.41 -12.64 -7.18
N LEU A 42 12.65 -13.61 -7.70
CA LEU A 42 11.85 -14.47 -6.85
C LEU A 42 12.66 -15.56 -6.15
N ASN A 43 12.42 -15.70 -4.85
CA ASN A 43 12.96 -16.76 -4.03
C ASN A 43 11.99 -17.96 -4.04
N ILE A 44 12.18 -18.84 -5.02
CA ILE A 44 11.31 -20.01 -5.21
C ILE A 44 11.34 -20.99 -4.04
N TYR A 45 12.44 -21.05 -3.28
CA TYR A 45 12.51 -21.92 -2.12
C TYR A 45 11.60 -21.41 -1.00
N GLU A 46 11.70 -20.14 -0.63
CA GLU A 46 10.82 -19.51 0.38
C GLU A 46 9.35 -19.54 -0.04
N ILE A 47 9.09 -19.28 -1.32
CA ILE A 47 7.73 -19.33 -1.85
C ILE A 47 7.13 -20.73 -1.75
N ILE A 48 7.92 -21.77 -2.06
CA ILE A 48 7.45 -23.17 -1.95
C ILE A 48 7.22 -23.53 -0.49
N GLU A 49 8.09 -23.12 0.43
CA GLU A 49 7.88 -23.33 1.87
C GLU A 49 6.55 -22.70 2.33
N LYS A 50 6.29 -21.44 1.96
CA LYS A 50 5.00 -20.78 2.27
C LYS A 50 3.82 -21.43 1.58
N ARG A 51 3.98 -21.86 0.34
CA ARG A 51 2.94 -22.60 -0.40
C ARG A 51 2.59 -23.91 0.28
N ASP A 52 3.58 -24.61 0.83
CA ASP A 52 3.37 -25.87 1.52
C ASP A 52 2.70 -25.67 2.90
N ILE A 53 2.73 -24.45 3.44
CA ILE A 53 1.96 -24.03 4.63
C ILE A 53 0.51 -23.71 4.26
N TYR A 54 0.30 -22.82 3.28
CA TYR A 54 -1.04 -22.28 2.98
C TYR A 54 -1.81 -23.09 1.93
N ALA A 55 -1.17 -23.42 0.82
CA ALA A 55 -1.86 -23.89 -0.39
C ALA A 55 -1.44 -25.29 -0.83
N LYS A 56 -0.87 -26.11 0.06
CA LYS A 56 -0.31 -27.44 -0.27
C LYS A 56 -1.30 -28.30 -1.04
N ASP A 57 -2.50 -28.45 -0.48
CA ASP A 57 -3.54 -29.34 -0.98
C ASP A 57 -4.53 -28.65 -1.94
N LEU A 58 -4.35 -27.35 -2.21
CA LEU A 58 -5.18 -26.60 -3.13
C LEU A 58 -4.77 -26.82 -4.59
N SER A 59 -5.71 -26.78 -5.52
CA SER A 59 -5.37 -26.64 -6.95
C SER A 59 -4.86 -25.22 -7.24
N PHE A 60 -4.16 -25.06 -8.36
CA PHE A 60 -3.93 -23.72 -8.91
C PHE A 60 -5.25 -23.04 -9.25
N ASN A 61 -5.29 -21.72 -9.08
CA ASN A 61 -6.46 -20.92 -9.44
C ASN A 61 -6.76 -21.08 -10.94
N GLU A 62 -8.02 -21.32 -11.30
CA GLU A 62 -8.44 -21.44 -12.68
C GLU A 62 -8.96 -20.09 -13.18
N ILE A 63 -8.16 -19.43 -14.01
CA ILE A 63 -8.55 -18.13 -14.58
C ILE A 63 -9.26 -18.36 -15.92
N PRO A 64 -10.49 -17.84 -16.11
CA PRO A 64 -11.18 -17.85 -17.38
C PRO A 64 -10.37 -17.18 -18.51
N ALA A 65 -10.58 -17.63 -19.75
CA ALA A 65 -9.86 -17.11 -20.91
C ALA A 65 -10.02 -15.60 -21.15
N TYR A 66 -11.14 -15.00 -20.73
CA TYR A 66 -11.36 -13.56 -20.88
C TYR A 66 -10.58 -12.74 -19.84
N GLU A 67 -10.50 -13.23 -18.61
CA GLU A 67 -9.78 -12.59 -17.50
C GLU A 67 -8.27 -12.69 -17.69
N ILE A 68 -7.80 -13.73 -18.39
CA ILE A 68 -6.41 -13.84 -18.82
C ILE A 68 -5.95 -12.62 -19.62
N ASP A 69 -6.79 -12.05 -20.47
CA ASP A 69 -6.42 -10.89 -21.27
C ASP A 69 -6.19 -9.67 -20.34
N GLU A 70 -7.09 -9.44 -19.38
CA GLU A 70 -6.97 -8.41 -18.34
C GLU A 70 -5.70 -8.61 -17.48
N LEU A 71 -5.45 -9.83 -17.01
CA LEU A 71 -4.27 -10.14 -16.19
C LEU A 71 -2.94 -9.96 -16.94
N THR A 72 -2.97 -10.00 -18.29
CA THR A 72 -1.80 -9.76 -19.15
C THR A 72 -1.58 -8.29 -19.50
N GLU A 73 -2.52 -7.41 -19.15
CA GLU A 73 -2.31 -5.97 -19.28
C GLU A 73 -1.24 -5.46 -18.30
N ASN A 74 -0.84 -4.20 -18.49
CA ASN A 74 0.10 -3.56 -17.57
C ASN A 74 -0.50 -3.57 -16.16
N PHE A 75 0.34 -3.85 -15.16
CA PHE A 75 -0.06 -3.95 -13.76
C PHE A 75 -0.76 -2.69 -13.23
N VAL A 76 -0.32 -1.53 -13.74
CA VAL A 76 -0.96 -0.22 -13.56
C VAL A 76 -2.45 -0.25 -13.90
N ASN A 77 -2.86 -0.94 -14.96
CA ASN A 77 -4.25 -1.00 -15.39
C ASN A 77 -5.11 -1.95 -14.54
N ARG A 78 -4.49 -2.73 -13.64
CA ARG A 78 -5.16 -3.79 -12.88
C ARG A 78 -5.39 -3.42 -11.41
N CYS A 79 -4.67 -2.43 -10.90
CA CYS A 79 -4.75 -2.03 -9.50
C CYS A 79 -4.44 -0.53 -9.38
N GLU A 80 -5.45 0.28 -9.07
CA GLU A 80 -5.32 1.74 -8.94
C GLU A 80 -4.29 2.15 -7.89
N THR A 81 -4.11 1.33 -6.84
CA THR A 81 -3.10 1.54 -5.80
C THR A 81 -1.68 1.59 -6.35
N VAL A 82 -1.42 0.94 -7.49
CA VAL A 82 -0.12 1.02 -8.18
C VAL A 82 0.16 2.44 -8.66
N ASP A 83 -0.84 3.10 -9.24
CA ASP A 83 -0.72 4.47 -9.70
C ASP A 83 -0.59 5.44 -8.54
N PHE A 84 -1.39 5.26 -7.48
CA PHE A 84 -1.29 6.08 -6.27
C PHE A 84 0.08 5.95 -5.62
N LEU A 85 0.61 4.73 -5.49
CA LEU A 85 1.96 4.50 -4.95
C LEU A 85 3.01 5.16 -5.85
N PHE A 86 2.95 4.94 -7.16
CA PHE A 86 3.90 5.52 -8.10
C PHE A 86 3.92 7.06 -8.04
N MET A 87 2.74 7.68 -8.09
CA MET A 87 2.62 9.12 -8.00
C MET A 87 3.07 9.62 -6.61
N THR A 88 2.87 8.86 -5.53
CA THR A 88 3.30 9.23 -4.17
C THR A 88 4.82 9.25 -4.09
N LEU A 89 5.47 8.23 -4.64
CA LEU A 89 6.93 8.16 -4.77
C LEU A 89 7.48 9.34 -5.60
N GLN A 90 6.79 9.79 -6.65
CA GLN A 90 7.24 10.97 -7.39
C GLN A 90 6.98 12.27 -6.64
N GLY A 91 5.77 12.49 -6.14
CA GLY A 91 5.35 13.76 -5.54
C GLY A 91 5.90 13.97 -4.14
N GLN A 92 5.59 13.05 -3.22
CA GLN A 92 5.95 13.18 -1.81
C GLN A 92 7.43 12.87 -1.56
N PHE A 93 7.95 11.83 -2.22
CA PHE A 93 9.34 11.39 -2.06
C PHE A 93 10.31 12.06 -3.05
N GLN A 94 9.81 12.81 -4.03
CA GLN A 94 10.64 13.51 -5.04
C GLN A 94 11.55 12.54 -5.81
N MET A 95 11.08 11.31 -6.03
CA MET A 95 11.79 10.31 -6.80
C MET A 95 11.65 10.62 -8.29
N SER A 96 12.73 10.33 -9.04
CA SER A 96 12.62 10.33 -10.50
C SER A 96 11.67 9.23 -10.96
N GLU A 97 11.09 9.36 -12.15
CA GLU A 97 10.24 8.32 -12.76
C GLU A 97 10.90 6.94 -12.74
N GLN A 98 12.21 6.89 -12.99
CA GLN A 98 12.98 5.64 -12.98
C GLN A 98 13.12 5.06 -11.57
N ASP A 99 13.39 5.90 -10.56
CA ASP A 99 13.55 5.43 -9.17
C ASP A 99 12.20 4.99 -8.60
N ALA A 100 11.13 5.76 -8.84
CA ALA A 100 9.77 5.37 -8.46
C ALA A 100 9.36 4.04 -9.10
N ALA A 101 9.69 3.84 -10.38
CA ALA A 101 9.44 2.55 -11.06
C ALA A 101 10.24 1.41 -10.42
N ASN A 102 11.51 1.63 -10.07
CA ASN A 102 12.34 0.61 -9.43
C ASN A 102 11.79 0.21 -8.05
N VAL A 103 11.39 1.18 -7.23
CA VAL A 103 10.76 0.92 -5.92
C VAL A 103 9.46 0.16 -6.10
N LEU A 104 8.63 0.53 -7.06
CA LEU A 104 7.39 -0.19 -7.35
C LEU A 104 7.67 -1.66 -7.76
N PHE A 105 8.68 -1.91 -8.59
CA PHE A 105 9.07 -3.28 -8.94
C PHE A 105 9.54 -4.07 -7.72
N GLU A 106 10.34 -3.46 -6.83
CA GLU A 106 10.82 -4.10 -5.62
C GLU A 106 9.68 -4.41 -4.64
N VAL A 107 8.71 -3.49 -4.47
CA VAL A 107 7.50 -3.72 -3.66
C VAL A 107 6.72 -4.93 -4.19
N ILE A 108 6.46 -4.99 -5.50
CA ILE A 108 5.72 -6.10 -6.10
C ILE A 108 6.51 -7.41 -5.95
N GLU A 109 7.82 -7.39 -6.19
CA GLU A 109 8.69 -8.55 -6.01
C GLU A 109 8.67 -9.05 -4.57
N ASP A 110 8.72 -8.14 -3.59
CA ASP A 110 8.68 -8.46 -2.17
C ASP A 110 7.34 -9.07 -1.75
N ILE A 111 6.23 -8.51 -2.23
CA ILE A 111 4.89 -9.06 -2.01
C ILE A 111 4.79 -10.47 -2.61
N MET A 112 5.32 -10.69 -3.82
CA MET A 112 5.33 -12.00 -4.48
C MET A 112 6.20 -13.03 -3.75
N ASN A 113 7.32 -12.59 -3.16
CA ASN A 113 8.14 -13.39 -2.27
C ASN A 113 7.47 -13.65 -0.90
N GLY A 114 6.32 -13.02 -0.65
CA GLY A 114 5.54 -13.12 0.57
C GLY A 114 6.24 -12.46 1.76
N LYS A 115 7.04 -11.41 1.53
CA LYS A 115 7.59 -10.60 2.63
C LYS A 115 6.45 -9.93 3.40
N THR A 116 6.73 -9.62 4.67
CA THR A 116 5.78 -8.99 5.57
C THR A 116 5.77 -7.47 5.38
N LEU A 117 4.69 -6.83 5.81
CA LEU A 117 4.41 -5.41 5.63
C LEU A 117 5.52 -4.51 6.19
N ASP A 118 6.01 -4.83 7.39
CA ASP A 118 7.14 -4.14 8.03
C ASP A 118 8.41 -4.20 7.18
N VAL A 119 8.74 -5.37 6.63
CA VAL A 119 9.93 -5.53 5.78
C VAL A 119 9.80 -4.74 4.49
N ILE A 120 8.62 -4.74 3.86
CA ILE A 120 8.38 -3.99 2.62
C ILE A 120 8.52 -2.49 2.87
N ILE A 121 7.88 -1.96 3.92
CA ILE A 121 7.94 -0.54 4.26
C ILE A 121 9.37 -0.11 4.60
N GLU A 122 10.12 -0.91 5.36
CA GLU A 122 11.53 -0.60 5.66
C GLU A 122 12.42 -0.65 4.40
N ASN A 123 12.18 -1.56 3.46
CA ASN A 123 12.93 -1.58 2.19
C ASN A 123 12.65 -0.30 1.38
N ILE A 124 11.40 0.19 1.34
CA ILE A 124 11.09 1.48 0.67
C ILE A 124 11.83 2.64 1.34
N LYS A 125 11.94 2.63 2.67
CA LYS A 125 12.70 3.65 3.41
C LYS A 125 14.19 3.63 3.10
N ASP A 126 14.77 2.50 2.74
CA ASP A 126 16.18 2.47 2.33
C ASP A 126 16.42 3.23 1.00
N TRP A 127 15.40 3.40 0.17
CA TRP A 127 15.44 4.28 -1.01
C TRP A 127 15.29 5.76 -0.67
N ASP A 128 14.66 6.08 0.46
CA ASP A 128 14.35 7.44 0.87
C ASP A 128 15.07 7.86 2.16
N MET A 129 16.04 8.76 2.00
CA MET A 129 16.76 9.33 3.14
C MET A 129 15.95 10.39 3.92
N GLN A 130 14.74 10.74 3.47
CA GLN A 130 13.87 11.67 4.18
C GLN A 130 13.30 11.03 5.45
N LYS A 131 13.11 11.87 6.48
CA LYS A 131 12.37 11.47 7.67
C LYS A 131 10.87 11.44 7.39
N TRP A 132 10.26 10.28 7.52
CA TRP A 132 8.81 10.09 7.40
C TRP A 132 8.07 10.63 8.62
N ARG A 133 6.92 11.24 8.37
CA ARG A 133 5.97 11.69 9.39
C ARG A 133 4.87 10.64 9.60
N PRO A 134 4.11 10.72 10.69
CA PRO A 134 3.02 9.78 10.95
C PRO A 134 1.99 9.67 9.81
N ASP A 135 1.65 10.78 9.17
CA ASP A 135 0.77 10.82 7.98
C ASP A 135 1.29 9.92 6.85
N LEU A 136 2.56 10.12 6.45
CA LEU A 136 3.18 9.35 5.38
C LEU A 136 3.32 7.86 5.73
N TYR A 137 3.65 7.51 6.98
CA TYR A 137 3.68 6.11 7.38
C TYR A 137 2.31 5.45 7.26
N ALA A 138 1.24 6.15 7.63
CA ALA A 138 -0.13 5.63 7.51
C ALA A 138 -0.56 5.45 6.06
N GLU A 139 -0.28 6.43 5.20
CA GLU A 139 -0.55 6.35 3.75
C GLU A 139 0.19 5.17 3.11
N MET A 140 1.48 5.00 3.43
CA MET A 140 2.28 3.88 2.92
C MET A 140 1.81 2.54 3.47
N TRP A 141 1.44 2.47 4.75
CA TRP A 141 0.85 1.26 5.33
C TRP A 141 -0.44 0.88 4.60
N SER A 142 -1.31 1.85 4.31
CA SER A 142 -2.58 1.63 3.61
C SER A 142 -2.35 1.12 2.18
N MET A 143 -1.55 1.84 1.37
CA MET A 143 -1.28 1.45 -0.01
C MET A 143 -0.59 0.08 -0.12
N ILE A 144 0.38 -0.22 0.75
CA ILE A 144 1.06 -1.52 0.71
C ILE A 144 0.12 -2.63 1.19
N SER A 145 -0.77 -2.37 2.15
CA SER A 145 -1.79 -3.33 2.59
C SER A 145 -2.77 -3.66 1.46
N ASP A 146 -3.28 -2.65 0.75
CA ASP A 146 -4.11 -2.80 -0.44
C ASP A 146 -3.43 -3.71 -1.48
N LEU A 147 -2.17 -3.41 -1.85
CA LEU A 147 -1.41 -4.23 -2.79
C LEU A 147 -1.21 -5.67 -2.26
N MET A 148 -0.92 -5.84 -0.98
CA MET A 148 -0.76 -7.18 -0.41
C MET A 148 -2.05 -8.00 -0.48
N LEU A 149 -3.21 -7.36 -0.35
CA LEU A 149 -4.50 -8.03 -0.33
C LEU A 149 -5.02 -8.36 -1.74
N GLU A 150 -4.78 -7.48 -2.71
CA GLU A 150 -5.32 -7.54 -4.07
C GLU A 150 -4.43 -8.28 -5.08
N LEU A 151 -3.15 -8.50 -4.78
CA LEU A 151 -2.26 -9.17 -5.72
C LEU A 151 -2.35 -10.69 -5.68
N GLU A 152 -2.44 -11.31 -6.85
CA GLU A 152 -2.35 -12.77 -6.95
C GLU A 152 -0.94 -13.19 -6.65
N ILE A 153 -0.79 -13.96 -5.58
CA ILE A 153 0.53 -14.31 -5.11
C ILE A 153 0.91 -15.76 -5.38
N PRO A 154 2.21 -15.96 -5.64
CA PRO A 154 2.85 -17.25 -5.75
C PRO A 154 2.46 -18.35 -4.77
N MET A 155 2.59 -18.02 -3.49
CA MET A 155 2.46 -18.97 -2.39
C MET A 155 1.01 -19.44 -2.22
N LEU A 156 0.03 -18.74 -2.81
CA LEU A 156 -1.38 -19.10 -2.79
C LEU A 156 -1.86 -19.70 -4.12
N LYS A 157 -0.92 -20.14 -4.97
CA LYS A 157 -1.20 -20.74 -6.27
C LYS A 157 -2.07 -19.83 -7.15
N GLY A 158 -1.69 -18.55 -7.22
CA GLY A 158 -2.29 -17.52 -8.07
C GLY A 158 -3.65 -17.02 -7.60
N ARG A 159 -3.91 -17.12 -6.29
CA ARG A 159 -5.00 -16.40 -5.63
C ARG A 159 -4.48 -15.13 -4.99
N THR A 160 -5.34 -14.15 -4.87
CA THR A 160 -5.14 -13.05 -3.92
C THR A 160 -5.31 -13.54 -2.49
N ARG A 161 -4.86 -12.75 -1.50
CA ARG A 161 -5.12 -13.07 -0.08
C ARG A 161 -6.62 -13.06 0.22
N ASN A 162 -7.36 -12.12 -0.37
CA ASN A 162 -8.82 -12.02 -0.26
C ASN A 162 -9.53 -13.26 -0.82
N GLN A 163 -9.16 -13.71 -2.02
CA GLN A 163 -9.73 -14.93 -2.62
C GLN A 163 -9.45 -16.17 -1.75
N TYR A 164 -8.22 -16.34 -1.29
CA TYR A 164 -7.86 -17.46 -0.42
C TYR A 164 -8.62 -17.42 0.91
N ALA A 165 -8.73 -16.23 1.52
CA ALA A 165 -9.44 -16.02 2.77
C ALA A 165 -10.90 -16.48 2.69
N ILE A 166 -11.59 -16.13 1.60
CA ILE A 166 -12.97 -16.56 1.33
C ILE A 166 -13.02 -18.10 1.17
N GLU A 167 -12.11 -18.69 0.40
CA GLU A 167 -12.10 -20.14 0.15
C GLU A 167 -11.83 -20.97 1.41
N GLN A 168 -10.99 -20.46 2.31
CA GLN A 168 -10.54 -21.18 3.50
C GLN A 168 -11.24 -20.75 4.79
N ASP A 169 -12.16 -19.78 4.72
CA ASP A 169 -12.89 -19.21 5.87
C ASP A 169 -11.93 -18.71 6.97
N VAL A 170 -10.95 -17.89 6.56
CA VAL A 170 -9.95 -17.27 7.44
C VAL A 170 -9.84 -15.78 7.15
N SER A 171 -9.22 -15.01 8.05
CA SER A 171 -8.90 -13.61 7.76
C SER A 171 -7.78 -13.50 6.72
N PRO A 172 -7.87 -12.57 5.74
CA PRO A 172 -6.79 -12.37 4.78
C PRO A 172 -5.50 -11.84 5.42
N TRP A 173 -5.62 -11.13 6.54
CA TRP A 173 -4.49 -10.63 7.34
C TRP A 173 -3.69 -11.72 8.04
N SER A 174 -4.27 -12.92 8.20
CA SER A 174 -3.59 -14.08 8.77
C SER A 174 -2.61 -14.76 7.80
N ILE A 175 -2.58 -14.33 6.53
CA ILE A 175 -1.84 -15.02 5.46
C ILE A 175 -0.49 -14.34 5.22
N GLY A 176 0.42 -14.49 6.19
CA GLY A 176 1.81 -14.04 6.08
C GLY A 176 1.97 -12.56 5.73
N MET A 177 1.05 -11.70 6.19
CA MET A 177 1.14 -10.26 6.00
C MET A 177 2.04 -9.60 7.05
N LEU A 178 2.04 -10.13 8.26
CA LEU A 178 2.68 -9.51 9.43
C LEU A 178 3.81 -10.39 9.94
N SER A 179 4.85 -9.76 10.49
CA SER A 179 5.91 -10.48 11.17
C SER A 179 5.43 -10.99 12.53
N ASP A 180 6.04 -12.06 13.03
CA ASP A 180 5.73 -12.62 14.37
C ASP A 180 6.16 -11.67 15.52
N GLN A 181 6.87 -10.59 15.20
CA GLN A 181 7.37 -9.62 16.17
C GLN A 181 6.31 -8.56 16.47
N ILE A 182 5.54 -8.78 17.53
CA ILE A 182 4.64 -7.76 18.07
C ILE A 182 5.42 -6.92 19.10
N ASP A 183 5.61 -5.62 18.84
CA ASP A 183 6.09 -4.68 19.86
C ASP A 183 4.90 -4.13 20.65
N ASP A 184 4.68 -4.66 21.85
CA ASP A 184 3.61 -4.19 22.76
C ASP A 184 3.90 -2.82 23.40
N LYS A 185 5.02 -2.17 23.07
CA LYS A 185 5.33 -0.85 23.62
C LYS A 185 4.35 0.19 23.08
N ASN A 186 3.52 0.70 23.97
CA ASN A 186 2.69 1.87 23.69
C ASN A 186 3.54 3.14 23.66
N THR A 187 4.02 3.51 22.47
CA THR A 187 4.83 4.70 22.25
C THR A 187 4.26 5.55 21.13
N LYS A 188 4.63 6.83 21.11
CA LYS A 188 4.27 7.78 20.04
C LYS A 188 4.75 7.37 18.66
N LYS A 189 5.83 6.57 18.60
CA LYS A 189 6.48 6.14 17.37
C LYS A 189 6.16 4.69 16.99
N ARG A 190 5.21 4.06 17.70
CA ARG A 190 4.77 2.71 17.35
C ARG A 190 4.11 2.78 15.97
N HIS A 191 4.63 2.02 15.03
CA HIS A 191 4.14 1.96 13.67
C HIS A 191 2.85 1.13 13.58
N LEU A 192 2.02 1.40 12.58
CA LEU A 192 0.76 0.67 12.39
C LEU A 192 0.96 -0.84 12.21
N TYR A 193 2.02 -1.24 11.48
CA TYR A 193 2.36 -2.65 11.28
C TYR A 193 2.85 -3.37 12.54
N GLU A 194 3.10 -2.65 13.64
CA GLU A 194 3.48 -3.22 14.94
C GLU A 194 2.27 -3.51 15.83
N PHE A 195 1.05 -3.16 15.41
CA PHE A 195 -0.18 -3.50 16.14
C PHE A 195 -0.57 -4.97 15.93
N PRO A 196 -1.34 -5.58 16.85
CA PRO A 196 -1.83 -6.94 16.65
C PRO A 196 -2.65 -7.07 15.35
N MET A 197 -2.61 -8.24 14.74
CA MET A 197 -3.27 -8.53 13.45
C MET A 197 -4.73 -8.09 13.42
N GLU A 198 -5.51 -8.42 14.46
CA GLU A 198 -6.93 -8.04 14.55
C GLU A 198 -7.13 -6.53 14.50
N ILE A 199 -6.24 -5.77 15.13
CA ILE A 199 -6.29 -4.30 15.14
C ILE A 199 -5.92 -3.75 13.77
N GLN A 200 -4.92 -4.34 13.09
CA GLN A 200 -4.56 -3.95 11.74
C GLN A 200 -5.68 -4.22 10.73
N GLN A 201 -6.38 -5.34 10.89
CA GLN A 201 -7.56 -5.62 10.10
C GLN A 201 -8.67 -4.60 10.36
N TRP A 202 -9.00 -4.28 11.63
CA TRP A 202 -10.01 -3.24 11.92
C TRP A 202 -9.62 -1.87 11.37
N MET A 203 -8.34 -1.51 11.45
CA MET A 203 -7.81 -0.29 10.87
C MET A 203 -8.06 -0.22 9.36
N TYR A 204 -7.78 -1.32 8.66
CA TYR A 204 -7.97 -1.43 7.22
C TYR A 204 -9.45 -1.43 6.82
N ASP A 205 -10.28 -2.26 7.47
CA ASP A 205 -11.70 -2.38 7.18
C ASP A 205 -12.46 -1.06 7.48
N ALA A 206 -12.04 -0.34 8.52
CA ALA A 206 -12.57 0.98 8.85
C ALA A 206 -12.15 2.06 7.84
N GLU A 207 -10.91 2.00 7.33
CA GLU A 207 -10.42 2.96 6.33
C GLU A 207 -11.05 2.72 4.95
N THR A 208 -11.16 1.47 4.52
CA THR A 208 -11.54 1.11 3.14
C THR A 208 -13.03 0.92 2.93
N ALA A 209 -13.76 0.47 3.95
CA ALA A 209 -15.18 0.14 3.83
C ALA A 209 -16.06 0.92 4.82
N GLY A 210 -15.48 1.77 5.67
CA GLY A 210 -16.25 2.58 6.61
C GLY A 210 -17.03 1.77 7.62
N MET A 211 -16.58 0.55 7.92
CA MET A 211 -17.29 -0.39 8.78
C MET A 211 -17.44 0.20 10.17
N ARG A 212 -18.68 0.62 10.50
CA ARG A 212 -19.00 1.32 11.74
C ARG A 212 -18.56 0.53 12.97
N GLU A 213 -18.77 -0.79 12.97
CA GLU A 213 -18.36 -1.65 14.07
C GLU A 213 -16.84 -1.60 14.30
N ASP A 214 -16.04 -1.53 13.25
CA ASP A 214 -14.58 -1.50 13.36
C ASP A 214 -14.08 -0.12 13.78
N ILE A 215 -14.70 0.97 13.30
CA ILE A 215 -14.46 2.32 13.82
C ILE A 215 -14.71 2.38 15.33
N GLU A 216 -15.87 1.88 15.79
CA GLU A 216 -16.22 1.86 17.21
C GLU A 216 -15.25 0.98 18.03
N ARG A 217 -14.83 -0.17 17.50
CA ARG A 217 -13.80 -1.03 18.12
C ARG A 217 -12.47 -0.33 18.26
N LEU A 218 -12.03 0.42 17.25
CA LEU A 218 -10.77 1.18 17.29
C LEU A 218 -10.80 2.26 18.38
N PHE A 219 -11.92 2.97 18.56
CA PHE A 219 -12.09 3.91 19.66
C PHE A 219 -12.01 3.21 21.03
N VAL A 220 -12.74 2.11 21.21
CA VAL A 220 -12.71 1.32 22.46
C VAL A 220 -11.30 0.80 22.74
N TYR A 221 -10.62 0.30 21.71
CA TYR A 221 -9.25 -0.21 21.81
C TYR A 221 -8.27 0.89 22.21
N LYS A 222 -8.35 2.06 21.57
CA LYS A 222 -7.52 3.23 21.91
C LYS A 222 -7.69 3.64 23.36
N GLU A 223 -8.93 3.77 23.84
CA GLU A 223 -9.20 4.20 25.21
C GLU A 223 -8.75 3.14 26.22
N SER A 224 -9.08 1.88 25.99
CA SER A 224 -8.79 0.78 26.93
C SER A 224 -7.30 0.51 27.09
N ASN A 225 -6.51 0.72 26.03
CA ASN A 225 -5.06 0.50 26.03
C ASN A 225 -4.25 1.80 26.10
N HIS A 226 -4.93 2.94 26.22
CA HIS A 226 -4.35 4.28 26.23
C HIS A 226 -3.40 4.53 25.05
N ILE A 227 -3.78 4.11 23.84
CA ILE A 227 -2.89 4.16 22.65
C ILE A 227 -2.47 5.59 22.35
N ILE A 228 -1.16 5.82 22.30
CA ILE A 228 -0.55 7.14 22.03
C ILE A 228 0.24 7.19 20.72
N SER A 229 0.19 6.14 19.89
CA SER A 229 0.84 6.12 18.56
C SER A 229 0.31 7.27 17.71
N GLU A 230 1.21 8.10 17.18
CA GLU A 230 0.81 9.23 16.34
C GLU A 230 0.25 8.78 14.99
N GLU A 231 0.70 7.65 14.47
CA GLU A 231 0.17 7.05 13.23
C GLU A 231 -1.25 6.53 13.43
N PHE A 232 -1.47 5.78 14.53
CA PHE A 232 -2.80 5.29 14.88
C PHE A 232 -3.79 6.44 15.08
N ILE A 233 -3.37 7.49 15.80
CA ILE A 233 -4.23 8.66 16.03
C ILE A 233 -4.50 9.40 14.72
N TYR A 234 -3.51 9.55 13.83
CA TYR A 234 -3.71 10.15 12.52
C TYR A 234 -4.75 9.38 11.71
N MET A 235 -4.57 8.07 11.55
CA MET A 235 -5.48 7.21 10.82
C MET A 235 -6.90 7.31 11.38
N LEU A 236 -7.08 7.11 12.69
CA LEU A 236 -8.39 7.18 13.31
C LEU A 236 -9.02 8.58 13.19
N SER A 237 -8.22 9.65 13.20
CA SER A 237 -8.72 11.01 12.95
C SER A 237 -9.22 11.16 11.52
N SER A 238 -8.46 10.64 10.55
CA SER A 238 -8.79 10.77 9.13
C SER A 238 -10.04 9.94 8.77
N ILE A 239 -10.17 8.73 9.31
CA ILE A 239 -11.41 7.93 9.27
C ILE A 239 -12.57 8.70 9.91
N SER A 240 -12.33 9.32 11.07
CA SER A 240 -13.37 10.09 11.77
C SER A 240 -13.85 11.30 10.97
N ILE A 241 -12.98 11.97 10.22
CA ILE A 241 -13.36 13.07 9.33
C ILE A 241 -14.23 12.52 8.18
N MET A 242 -13.78 11.43 7.56
CA MET A 242 -14.44 10.83 6.40
C MET A 242 -15.86 10.35 6.71
N TYR A 243 -16.06 9.74 7.89
CA TYR A 243 -17.34 9.13 8.29
C TYR A 243 -18.12 9.96 9.32
N ASP A 244 -17.92 11.29 9.34
CA ASP A 244 -18.68 12.28 10.15
C ASP A 244 -18.64 12.08 11.68
N TYR A 245 -17.54 11.54 12.21
CA TYR A 245 -17.24 11.52 13.65
C TYR A 245 -16.49 12.80 14.06
N THR A 246 -17.04 13.97 13.72
CA THR A 246 -16.36 15.29 13.83
C THR A 246 -15.86 15.61 15.23
N CYS A 247 -16.66 15.38 16.27
CA CYS A 247 -16.25 15.61 17.67
C CYS A 247 -15.04 14.76 18.08
N GLN A 248 -15.00 13.51 17.62
CA GLN A 248 -13.92 12.57 17.89
C GLN A 248 -12.66 12.97 17.10
N ALA A 249 -12.81 13.35 15.83
CA ALA A 249 -11.72 13.87 15.02
C ALA A 249 -11.05 15.09 15.69
N GLU A 250 -11.83 16.06 16.16
CA GLU A 250 -11.34 17.24 16.89
C GLU A 250 -10.54 16.86 18.16
N ALA A 251 -11.04 15.88 18.92
CA ALA A 251 -10.39 15.42 20.13
C ALA A 251 -9.04 14.75 19.83
N LEU A 252 -8.99 13.90 18.81
CA LEU A 252 -7.77 13.22 18.36
C LEU A 252 -6.75 14.20 17.78
N MET A 253 -7.17 15.16 16.96
CA MET A 253 -6.31 16.23 16.45
C MET A 253 -5.71 17.07 17.59
N LYS A 254 -6.48 17.34 18.64
CA LYS A 254 -5.98 18.05 19.83
C LYS A 254 -4.94 17.24 20.59
N GLU A 255 -5.04 15.92 20.61
CA GLU A 255 -4.03 15.00 21.15
C GLU A 255 -2.73 15.10 20.33
N LEU A 256 -2.81 14.99 18.99
CA LEU A 256 -1.65 15.13 18.10
C LEU A 256 -0.94 16.48 18.24
N LYS A 257 -1.68 17.60 18.33
CA LYS A 257 -1.13 18.94 18.58
C LYS A 257 -0.34 19.04 19.89
N LYS A 258 -0.64 18.19 20.87
CA LYS A 258 0.06 18.14 22.15
C LYS A 258 1.14 17.06 22.20
N SER A 259 1.27 16.23 21.16
CA SER A 259 2.14 15.06 21.18
C SER A 259 3.61 15.37 20.87
N SER A 260 4.01 15.41 19.60
CA SER A 260 5.39 15.68 19.16
C SER A 260 5.43 16.84 18.15
N ALA A 261 6.64 17.21 17.69
CA ALA A 261 6.78 18.19 16.62
C ALA A 261 6.21 17.68 15.29
N ASP A 262 6.27 16.38 15.05
CA ASP A 262 5.71 15.76 13.84
C ASP A 262 4.20 15.59 14.00
N GLY A 263 3.71 15.08 15.15
CA GLY A 263 2.28 15.04 15.46
C GLY A 263 1.59 16.41 15.35
N LYS A 264 2.27 17.50 15.73
CA LYS A 264 1.76 18.88 15.50
C LYS A 264 1.60 19.23 14.02
N LYS A 265 2.48 18.75 13.15
CA LYS A 265 2.38 18.97 11.71
C LYS A 265 1.28 18.10 11.12
N THR A 266 1.23 16.83 11.50
CA THR A 266 0.19 15.88 11.10
C THR A 266 -1.21 16.38 11.49
N ALA A 267 -1.38 16.96 12.68
CA ALA A 267 -2.65 17.57 13.06
C ALA A 267 -3.08 18.74 12.18
N ARG A 268 -2.14 19.52 11.62
CA ARG A 268 -2.48 20.62 10.69
C ARG A 268 -2.92 20.12 9.33
N ILE A 269 -2.44 18.94 8.92
CA ILE A 269 -2.90 18.27 7.70
C ILE A 269 -4.35 17.86 7.90
N LEU A 270 -4.66 17.18 9.01
CA LEU A 270 -6.03 16.80 9.36
C LEU A 270 -6.98 18.01 9.51
N GLU A 271 -6.52 19.14 10.05
CA GLU A 271 -7.31 20.38 10.09
C GLU A 271 -7.68 20.85 8.68
N ALA A 272 -6.72 20.83 7.74
CA ALA A 272 -6.97 21.22 6.36
C ALA A 272 -7.90 20.22 5.65
N GLU A 273 -7.76 18.92 5.90
CA GLU A 273 -8.68 17.88 5.42
C GLU A 273 -10.11 18.11 5.93
N MET A 274 -10.26 18.37 7.24
CA MET A 274 -11.56 18.63 7.86
C MET A 274 -12.19 19.93 7.33
N ASP A 275 -11.41 21.00 7.14
CA ASP A 275 -11.89 22.24 6.53
C ASP A 275 -12.37 21.99 5.09
N GLN A 276 -11.63 21.18 4.31
CA GLN A 276 -12.04 20.82 2.95
C GLN A 276 -13.35 20.01 2.95
N TYR A 277 -13.46 19.03 3.85
CA TYR A 277 -14.66 18.22 4.02
C TYR A 277 -15.88 19.06 4.44
N ASN A 278 -15.73 19.93 5.43
CA ASN A 278 -16.82 20.81 5.86
C ASN A 278 -17.26 21.76 4.74
N ASN A 279 -16.31 22.32 3.99
CA ASN A 279 -16.65 23.16 2.85
C ASN A 279 -17.46 22.40 1.80
N ILE A 280 -17.20 21.10 1.61
CA ILE A 280 -17.96 20.25 0.70
C ILE A 280 -19.36 19.98 1.25
N MET A 281 -19.47 19.56 2.50
CA MET A 281 -20.76 19.23 3.11
C MET A 281 -21.67 20.46 3.24
N ASP A 282 -21.10 21.67 3.34
CA ASP A 282 -21.87 22.91 3.24
C ASP A 282 -22.55 23.12 1.86
N PHE A 283 -22.16 22.37 0.82
CA PHE A 283 -22.80 22.34 -0.51
C PHE A 283 -23.68 21.10 -0.75
N GLU A 284 -23.84 20.23 0.25
CA GLU A 284 -24.56 18.94 0.16
C GLU A 284 -26.08 19.08 -0.02
N ASP A 285 -26.67 20.21 0.42
CA ASP A 285 -28.13 20.45 0.43
C ASP A 285 -28.82 20.30 -0.96
N ASP A 286 -28.06 20.27 -2.05
CA ASP A 286 -28.54 20.13 -3.43
C ASP A 286 -28.26 18.76 -4.08
N TRP A 287 -27.63 17.81 -3.38
CA TRP A 287 -27.14 16.54 -3.96
C TRP A 287 -28.07 15.37 -3.60
N THR A 288 -28.24 14.43 -4.53
CA THR A 288 -28.92 13.15 -4.26
C THR A 288 -27.97 12.16 -3.57
N ASP A 289 -28.51 11.16 -2.87
CA ASP A 289 -27.71 10.12 -2.19
C ASP A 289 -26.69 9.44 -3.15
N ASP A 290 -27.08 9.17 -4.40
CA ASP A 290 -26.19 8.59 -5.42
C ASP A 290 -25.07 9.57 -5.86
N GLU A 291 -25.38 10.88 -5.94
CA GLU A 291 -24.40 11.91 -6.27
C GLU A 291 -23.43 12.15 -5.11
N LEU A 292 -23.90 12.02 -3.87
CA LEU A 292 -23.06 12.06 -2.67
C LEU A 292 -22.15 10.84 -2.61
N GLU A 293 -22.65 9.64 -2.87
CA GLU A 293 -21.85 8.42 -2.89
C GLU A 293 -20.75 8.48 -3.95
N ASP A 294 -21.07 8.87 -5.20
CA ASP A 294 -20.06 9.06 -6.26
C ASP A 294 -19.03 10.13 -5.89
N PHE A 295 -19.47 11.20 -5.22
CA PHE A 295 -18.58 12.27 -4.78
C PHE A 295 -17.67 11.86 -3.62
N MET A 296 -18.19 11.15 -2.63
CA MET A 296 -17.38 10.61 -1.53
C MET A 296 -16.34 9.63 -2.07
N LEU A 297 -16.72 8.77 -3.03
CA LEU A 297 -15.78 7.92 -3.76
C LEU A 297 -14.69 8.75 -4.45
N GLN A 298 -15.08 9.82 -5.16
CA GLN A 298 -14.12 10.72 -5.80
C GLN A 298 -13.20 11.44 -4.80
N GLN A 299 -13.67 11.71 -3.58
CA GLN A 299 -12.86 12.32 -2.53
C GLN A 299 -11.90 11.32 -1.88
N GLU A 300 -12.31 10.06 -1.71
CA GLU A 300 -11.37 8.98 -1.36
C GLU A 300 -10.29 8.83 -2.42
N ILE A 301 -10.67 8.83 -3.70
CA ILE A 301 -9.74 8.82 -4.83
C ILE A 301 -8.79 10.02 -4.75
N LYS A 302 -9.30 11.25 -4.55
CA LYS A 302 -8.45 12.45 -4.39
C LYS A 302 -7.57 12.43 -3.14
N LYS A 303 -7.99 11.80 -2.05
CA LYS A 303 -7.17 11.63 -0.85
C LYS A 303 -6.00 10.69 -1.13
N ARG A 304 -6.23 9.68 -1.98
CA ARG A 304 -5.20 8.77 -2.49
C ARG A 304 -4.37 9.41 -3.62
N GLU A 305 -4.84 10.49 -4.26
CA GLU A 305 -4.06 11.27 -5.21
C GLU A 305 -2.96 12.06 -4.47
N PRO A 306 -1.69 11.83 -4.80
CA PRO A 306 -0.59 12.54 -4.17
C PRO A 306 -0.49 13.97 -4.67
N TYR A 307 0.02 14.82 -3.79
CA TYR A 307 0.22 16.24 -4.07
C TYR A 307 1.12 16.48 -5.29
N VAL A 308 0.53 17.01 -6.37
CA VAL A 308 1.25 17.43 -7.57
C VAL A 308 1.91 18.79 -7.33
N LYS A 309 3.24 18.84 -7.28
CA LYS A 309 3.98 20.11 -7.29
C LYS A 309 3.75 20.84 -8.62
N THR A 310 3.24 22.06 -8.55
CA THR A 310 3.03 22.93 -9.73
C THR A 310 4.31 23.57 -10.28
N GLU A 311 5.44 23.41 -9.60
CA GLU A 311 6.73 23.95 -10.03
C GLU A 311 7.59 22.83 -10.65
N PRO A 312 8.24 23.09 -11.81
CA PRO A 312 9.08 22.10 -12.46
C PRO A 312 10.24 21.69 -11.54
N GLU A 313 10.40 20.38 -11.34
CA GLU A 313 11.52 19.84 -10.58
C GLU A 313 12.84 20.17 -11.26
N ILE A 314 13.77 20.76 -10.52
CA ILE A 314 15.14 20.90 -10.97
C ILE A 314 15.88 19.60 -10.70
N GLY A 315 16.22 18.86 -11.77
CA GLY A 315 16.94 17.61 -11.64
C GLY A 315 18.27 17.81 -10.92
N ARG A 316 18.64 16.90 -10.02
CA ARG A 316 19.90 16.98 -9.24
C ARG A 316 21.15 17.19 -10.13
N ASN A 317 21.08 16.76 -11.39
CA ASN A 317 22.15 16.90 -12.38
C ASN A 317 22.03 18.13 -13.30
N ASP A 318 20.93 18.87 -13.25
CA ASP A 318 20.65 20.02 -14.12
C ASP A 318 21.49 21.24 -13.75
N PRO A 319 21.68 22.21 -14.68
CA PRO A 319 22.33 23.47 -14.39
C PRO A 319 21.62 24.22 -13.25
N CYS A 320 22.39 24.64 -12.24
CA CYS A 320 21.85 25.34 -11.08
C CYS A 320 21.28 26.72 -11.49
N PRO A 321 20.06 27.09 -11.05
CA PRO A 321 19.34 28.25 -11.56
C PRO A 321 19.89 29.56 -11.00
N CYS A 322 20.77 29.49 -10.00
CA CYS A 322 21.52 30.62 -9.47
C CYS A 322 22.63 31.13 -10.42
N GLY A 323 22.73 30.59 -11.65
CA GLY A 323 23.69 31.03 -12.67
C GLY A 323 25.14 30.60 -12.41
N SER A 324 25.39 29.65 -11.50
CA SER A 324 26.75 29.24 -11.14
C SER A 324 27.45 28.35 -12.17
N GLY A 325 26.73 27.86 -13.17
CA GLY A 325 27.22 26.88 -14.16
C GLY A 325 27.49 25.48 -13.59
N LYS A 326 27.21 25.24 -12.31
CA LYS A 326 27.38 23.95 -11.63
C LYS A 326 26.09 23.13 -11.68
N LYS A 327 26.19 21.81 -11.57
CA LYS A 327 25.03 20.92 -11.36
C LYS A 327 24.32 21.28 -10.04
N TYR A 328 22.99 21.23 -10.01
CA TYR A 328 22.17 21.63 -8.85
C TYR A 328 22.62 20.97 -7.54
N LYS A 329 22.89 19.65 -7.55
CA LYS A 329 23.41 18.89 -6.38
C LYS A 329 24.77 19.33 -5.84
N LYS A 330 25.55 20.06 -6.65
CA LYS A 330 26.87 20.60 -6.25
C LYS A 330 26.82 22.09 -5.90
N CYS A 331 25.63 22.69 -5.89
CA CYS A 331 25.44 24.12 -5.67
C CYS A 331 24.29 24.35 -4.67
N CYS A 332 23.13 24.85 -5.12
CA CYS A 332 22.01 25.17 -4.24
C CYS A 332 21.43 23.92 -3.56
N GLY A 333 21.46 22.75 -4.22
CA GLY A 333 21.04 21.47 -3.65
C GLY A 333 22.13 20.71 -2.91
N ARG A 334 23.16 21.39 -2.37
CA ARG A 334 24.26 20.74 -1.64
C ARG A 334 23.96 20.54 -0.15
N ASN A 335 23.04 21.34 0.41
CA ASN A 335 22.63 21.34 1.82
C ASN A 335 21.11 21.40 2.00
N LEU A 336 20.35 21.18 0.92
CA LEU A 336 18.94 20.79 0.94
C LEU A 336 18.94 19.27 0.86
#